data_AF-A0A9K3D526-F1
#
_entry.id   AF-A0A9K3D526-F1
#
_cell.length_a   1.000
_cell.length_b   1.000
_cell.length_c   1.000
_cell.angle_alpha   90.00
_cell.angle_beta   90.00
_cell.angle_gamma   90.00
#
_symmetry.space_group_name_H-M   'P 1'
#
loop_
_entity.id
_entity.type
_entity.pdbx_description
1 polymer ?
#
loop_
_entity_poly.entity_id
_entity_poly.type
_entity_poly.pdbx_seq_one_letter_code
_entity_poly.pdbx_strand_id
1 'polypeptide(L)'
;MSGDEMADLAELLSAKDWKTRSGALDKLLVALEYGDPSDAQFSFVPALLPAFLKDNNAVCLGRGFSIASVFAPLPCVRPQGVPMATALVAQLGNNPSNRAKAQRLLVALACNGMASPALVAVAKQGGTKNTRQAVAVLDAGARMMSEDADDGTPAFGDRAVIAAAGALVAVLNHRDAKARTAASTLLRMAAGRSPAARSALEKAARNVGGDVQRRLKEAVEASKGSDDAKPPRGKKEPVRKETSSNRDREREREREREPSQGRKEIGAPPKSRKTSSRESSVDSMDEREREREAPKRERPTSHIARPASAKPIKSALKTGQSRKASKPGTLRREKEAEANE
;
A
#
# COMPACT_ATOMS: atom_id res chain seq x y z
N MET A 1 -26.59 15.19 -6.41
CA MET A 1 -27.37 14.37 -5.47
C MET A 1 -27.89 15.30 -4.38
N SER A 2 -29.09 15.11 -3.88
CA SER A 2 -29.60 15.88 -2.74
C SER A 2 -28.93 15.43 -1.43
N GLY A 3 -29.06 16.21 -0.36
CA GLY A 3 -28.53 15.84 0.96
C GLY A 3 -29.10 14.53 1.50
N ASP A 4 -30.39 14.27 1.26
CA ASP A 4 -31.07 13.04 1.69
C ASP A 4 -30.56 11.82 0.92
N GLU A 5 -30.32 11.96 -0.40
CA GLU A 5 -29.72 10.90 -1.21
C GLU A 5 -28.31 10.53 -0.74
N MET A 6 -27.55 11.49 -0.20
CA MET A 6 -26.20 11.25 0.34
C MET A 6 -26.23 10.58 1.71
N ALA A 7 -27.25 10.85 2.53
CA ALA A 7 -27.46 10.16 3.80
C ALA A 7 -27.81 8.68 3.57
N ASP A 8 -28.74 8.41 2.64
CA ASP A 8 -29.09 7.05 2.23
C ASP A 8 -27.88 6.31 1.65
N LEU A 9 -27.05 7.00 0.86
CA LEU A 9 -25.83 6.43 0.32
C LEU A 9 -24.84 6.01 1.42
N ALA A 10 -24.68 6.81 2.47
CA ALA A 10 -23.80 6.49 3.60
C ALA A 10 -24.24 5.20 4.34
N GLU A 11 -25.55 4.99 4.48
CA GLU A 11 -26.10 3.76 5.06
C GLU A 11 -25.81 2.54 4.16
N LEU A 12 -26.07 2.66 2.85
CA LEU A 12 -25.83 1.60 1.88
C LEU A 12 -24.35 1.21 1.77
N LEU A 13 -23.42 2.16 1.96
CA LEU A 13 -21.98 1.92 2.00
C LEU A 13 -21.55 1.04 3.17
N SER A 14 -22.36 0.97 4.23
CA SER A 14 -22.13 0.14 5.42
C SER A 14 -22.94 -1.17 5.41
N ALA A 15 -23.68 -1.44 4.32
CA ALA A 15 -24.52 -2.63 4.20
C ALA A 15 -23.72 -3.93 4.37
N LYS A 16 -24.34 -4.97 4.95
CA LYS A 16 -23.70 -6.29 5.11
C LYS A 16 -23.48 -7.00 3.77
N ASP A 17 -24.42 -6.85 2.84
CA ASP A 17 -24.31 -7.44 1.51
C ASP A 17 -23.30 -6.69 0.63
N TRP A 18 -22.42 -7.44 -0.04
CA TRP A 18 -21.36 -6.84 -0.85
C TRP A 18 -21.87 -6.27 -2.17
N LYS A 19 -22.98 -6.77 -2.74
CA LYS A 19 -23.54 -6.23 -3.99
C LYS A 19 -24.16 -4.86 -3.72
N THR A 20 -24.89 -4.73 -2.61
CA THR A 20 -25.41 -3.43 -2.15
C THR A 20 -24.28 -2.44 -1.92
N ARG A 21 -23.22 -2.82 -1.18
CA ARG A 21 -22.05 -1.94 -1.00
C ARG A 21 -21.39 -1.57 -2.33
N SER A 22 -21.20 -2.54 -3.22
CA SER A 22 -20.60 -2.30 -4.54
C SER A 22 -21.40 -1.29 -5.35
N GLY A 23 -22.73 -1.42 -5.40
CA GLY A 23 -23.59 -0.48 -6.11
C GLY A 23 -23.58 0.91 -5.48
N ALA A 24 -23.50 1.00 -4.15
CA ALA A 24 -23.33 2.28 -3.46
C ALA A 24 -21.96 2.93 -3.77
N LEU A 25 -20.88 2.14 -3.79
CA LEU A 25 -19.55 2.63 -4.17
C LEU A 25 -19.49 3.10 -5.63
N ASP A 26 -20.20 2.45 -6.55
CA ASP A 26 -20.34 2.91 -7.94
C ASP A 26 -21.03 4.27 -8.01
N LYS A 27 -22.16 4.43 -7.31
CA LYS A 27 -22.87 5.71 -7.24
C LYS A 27 -21.99 6.82 -6.67
N LEU A 28 -21.23 6.52 -5.61
CA LEU A 28 -20.29 7.47 -5.02
C LEU A 28 -19.17 7.86 -6.01
N LEU A 29 -18.62 6.89 -6.75
CA LEU A 29 -17.59 7.17 -7.75
C LEU A 29 -18.12 8.08 -8.86
N VAL A 30 -19.32 7.83 -9.36
CA VAL A 30 -19.98 8.70 -10.36
C VAL A 30 -20.21 10.10 -9.78
N ALA A 31 -20.67 10.19 -8.53
CA ALA A 31 -20.87 11.49 -7.87
C ALA A 31 -19.55 12.28 -7.73
N LEU A 32 -18.44 11.59 -7.45
CA LEU A 32 -17.10 12.19 -7.34
C LEU A 32 -16.49 12.55 -8.70
N GLU A 33 -16.93 11.92 -9.79
CA GLU A 33 -16.46 12.25 -11.15
C GLU A 33 -16.98 13.62 -11.60
N TYR A 34 -18.18 14.00 -11.14
CA TYR A 34 -18.85 15.25 -11.53
C TYR A 34 -18.92 16.30 -10.41
N GLY A 35 -18.48 15.97 -9.19
CA GLY A 35 -18.57 16.84 -8.01
C GLY A 35 -17.19 17.17 -7.41
N ASP A 36 -17.09 18.27 -6.67
CA ASP A 36 -15.86 18.58 -5.92
C ASP A 36 -15.83 17.71 -4.65
N PRO A 37 -14.82 16.85 -4.45
CA PRO A 37 -14.70 16.02 -3.25
C PRO A 37 -14.57 16.82 -1.95
N SER A 38 -14.30 18.13 -2.04
CA SER A 38 -14.23 19.07 -0.92
C SER A 38 -15.61 19.57 -0.47
N ASP A 39 -16.66 19.32 -1.26
CA ASP A 39 -18.01 19.76 -0.96
C ASP A 39 -18.53 19.13 0.34
N ALA A 40 -19.34 19.89 1.07
CA ALA A 40 -19.94 19.44 2.34
C ALA A 40 -20.71 18.12 2.22
N GLN A 41 -21.31 17.86 1.05
CA GLN A 41 -22.04 16.62 0.77
C GLN A 41 -21.14 15.36 0.83
N PHE A 42 -19.83 15.48 0.61
CA PHE A 42 -18.87 14.37 0.68
C PHE A 42 -18.10 14.30 2.00
N SER A 43 -18.41 15.17 2.97
CA SER A 43 -17.67 15.28 4.24
C SER A 43 -17.64 13.99 5.08
N PHE A 44 -18.60 13.08 4.87
CA PHE A 44 -18.63 11.78 5.56
C PHE A 44 -17.67 10.75 4.95
N VAL A 45 -17.27 10.90 3.67
CA VAL A 45 -16.50 9.89 2.92
C VAL A 45 -15.13 9.63 3.57
N PRO A 46 -14.35 10.63 3.99
CA PRO A 46 -13.07 10.39 4.67
C PRO A 46 -13.17 9.45 5.87
N ALA A 47 -14.25 9.53 6.65
CA ALA A 47 -14.46 8.68 7.82
C ALA A 47 -14.70 7.20 7.45
N LEU A 48 -15.23 6.93 6.25
CA LEU A 48 -15.51 5.58 5.76
C LEU A 48 -14.35 4.97 4.97
N LEU A 49 -13.38 5.77 4.48
CA LEU A 49 -12.23 5.29 3.71
C LEU A 49 -11.48 4.12 4.38
N PRO A 50 -11.18 4.13 5.69
CA PRO A 50 -10.49 3.01 6.32
C PRO A 50 -11.31 1.71 6.29
N ALA A 51 -12.64 1.78 6.27
CA ALA A 51 -13.51 0.63 6.14
C ALA A 51 -13.50 0.08 4.70
N PHE A 52 -13.55 0.96 3.69
CA PHE A 52 -13.47 0.55 2.27
C PHE A 52 -12.15 -0.15 1.94
N LEU A 53 -11.03 0.35 2.50
CA LEU A 53 -9.70 -0.22 2.34
C LEU A 53 -9.48 -1.53 3.12
N LYS A 54 -10.46 -1.94 3.94
CA LYS A 54 -10.49 -3.21 4.68
C LYS A 54 -11.65 -4.10 4.23
N ASP A 55 -12.33 -3.78 3.13
CA ASP A 55 -13.44 -4.60 2.66
C ASP A 55 -12.94 -6.01 2.30
N ASN A 56 -13.69 -7.01 2.74
CA ASN A 56 -13.37 -8.41 2.51
C ASN A 56 -13.65 -8.84 1.06
N ASN A 57 -14.47 -8.08 0.33
CA ASN A 57 -14.77 -8.33 -1.05
C ASN A 57 -13.81 -7.55 -1.98
N ALA A 58 -13.16 -8.24 -2.91
CA ALA A 58 -12.16 -7.65 -3.82
C ALA A 58 -12.73 -6.53 -4.71
N VAL A 59 -14.02 -6.63 -5.08
CA VAL A 59 -14.72 -5.70 -5.96
C VAL A 59 -15.03 -4.40 -5.22
N CYS A 60 -15.46 -4.48 -3.96
CA CYS A 60 -15.62 -3.32 -3.08
C CYS A 60 -14.27 -2.70 -2.71
N LEU A 61 -13.27 -3.52 -2.37
CA LEU A 61 -11.92 -3.06 -2.06
C LEU A 61 -11.29 -2.30 -3.24
N GLY A 62 -11.46 -2.80 -4.46
CA GLY A 62 -10.97 -2.15 -5.67
C GLY A 62 -11.56 -0.74 -5.85
N ARG A 63 -12.86 -0.56 -5.61
CA ARG A 63 -13.51 0.76 -5.61
C ARG A 63 -13.07 1.62 -4.44
N GLY A 64 -12.87 1.03 -3.27
CA GLY A 64 -12.29 1.70 -2.11
C GLY A 64 -10.93 2.32 -2.41
N PHE A 65 -10.08 1.64 -3.18
CA PHE A 65 -8.82 2.21 -3.66
C PHE A 65 -9.03 3.41 -4.60
N SER A 66 -10.00 3.33 -5.52
CA SER A 66 -10.32 4.44 -6.44
C SER A 66 -10.83 5.68 -5.69
N ILE A 67 -11.74 5.50 -4.72
CA ILE A 67 -12.23 6.61 -3.89
C ILE A 67 -11.08 7.16 -3.04
N ALA A 68 -10.26 6.29 -2.43
CA ALA A 68 -9.10 6.71 -1.65
C ALA A 68 -8.09 7.52 -2.47
N SER A 69 -7.94 7.26 -3.78
CA SER A 69 -7.06 8.09 -4.63
C SER A 69 -7.56 9.51 -4.87
N VAL A 70 -8.88 9.72 -4.83
CA VAL A 70 -9.45 11.07 -4.92
C VAL A 70 -9.20 11.85 -3.63
N PHE A 71 -9.33 11.20 -2.47
CA PHE A 71 -9.28 11.86 -1.17
C PHE A 71 -7.89 11.93 -0.54
N ALA A 72 -6.97 11.00 -0.83
CA ALA A 72 -5.62 10.99 -0.24
C ALA A 72 -4.85 12.33 -0.32
N PRO A 73 -4.89 13.10 -1.44
CA PRO A 73 -4.22 14.39 -1.49
C PRO A 73 -4.97 15.51 -0.74
N LEU A 74 -6.21 15.30 -0.30
CA LEU A 74 -7.06 16.34 0.27
C LEU A 74 -6.86 16.50 1.79
N PRO A 75 -6.78 17.74 2.31
CA PRO A 75 -6.62 17.99 3.75
C PRO A 75 -7.67 17.35 4.67
N CYS A 76 -8.88 17.12 4.15
CA CYS A 76 -10.00 16.54 4.90
C CYS A 76 -9.73 15.10 5.38
N VAL A 77 -8.71 14.42 4.84
CA VAL A 77 -8.31 13.07 5.26
C VAL A 77 -7.40 13.06 6.47
N ARG A 78 -6.75 14.17 6.84
CA ARG A 78 -5.79 14.21 7.96
C ARG A 78 -6.35 13.65 9.29
N PRO A 79 -7.61 13.93 9.69
CA PRO A 79 -8.19 13.31 10.89
C PRO A 79 -8.22 11.77 10.85
N GLN A 80 -8.29 11.21 9.64
CA GLN A 80 -8.35 9.77 9.37
C GLN A 80 -7.03 9.18 8.88
N GLY A 81 -5.94 9.96 8.84
CA GLY A 81 -4.71 9.47 8.21
C GLY A 81 -4.04 8.33 8.99
N VAL A 82 -4.20 8.24 10.32
CA VAL A 82 -3.73 7.06 11.10
C VAL A 82 -4.51 5.78 10.72
N PRO A 83 -5.86 5.73 10.81
CA PRO A 83 -6.60 4.54 10.45
C PRO A 83 -6.48 4.19 8.96
N MET A 84 -6.38 5.20 8.08
CA MET A 84 -6.17 5.01 6.64
C MET A 84 -4.78 4.46 6.34
N ALA A 85 -3.71 5.04 6.90
CA ALA A 85 -2.36 4.51 6.73
C ALA A 85 -2.24 3.06 7.25
N THR A 86 -2.87 2.76 8.38
CA THR A 86 -2.92 1.39 8.93
C THR A 86 -3.63 0.43 7.98
N ALA A 87 -4.75 0.85 7.37
CA ALA A 87 -5.48 0.06 6.39
C ALA A 87 -4.61 -0.21 5.14
N LEU A 88 -3.97 0.82 4.58
CA LEU A 88 -3.12 0.68 3.40
C LEU A 88 -1.90 -0.19 3.66
N VAL A 89 -1.25 -0.04 4.82
CA VAL A 89 -0.10 -0.87 5.19
C VAL A 89 -0.49 -2.35 5.34
N ALA A 90 -1.69 -2.65 5.84
CA ALA A 90 -2.19 -4.02 5.87
C ALA A 90 -2.31 -4.60 4.44
N GLN A 91 -2.73 -3.79 3.46
CA GLN A 91 -2.85 -4.21 2.06
C GLN A 91 -1.50 -4.50 1.39
N LEU A 92 -0.40 -3.84 1.79
CA LEU A 92 0.95 -4.11 1.26
C LEU A 92 1.38 -5.57 1.46
N GLY A 93 1.02 -6.14 2.61
CA GLY A 93 1.38 -7.50 3.01
C GLY A 93 0.42 -8.58 2.53
N ASN A 94 -0.86 -8.23 2.36
CA ASN A 94 -1.93 -9.21 2.14
C ASN A 94 -2.16 -9.51 0.65
N ASN A 95 -2.07 -8.51 -0.23
CA ASN A 95 -2.44 -8.68 -1.64
C ASN A 95 -1.41 -8.04 -2.59
N PRO A 96 -0.65 -8.84 -3.37
CA PRO A 96 0.34 -8.33 -4.32
C PRO A 96 -0.26 -7.36 -5.35
N SER A 97 -1.48 -7.63 -5.83
CA SER A 97 -2.16 -6.81 -6.84
C SER A 97 -2.52 -5.42 -6.33
N ASN A 98 -2.70 -5.28 -5.02
CA ASN A 98 -3.02 -4.01 -4.38
C ASN A 98 -1.79 -3.30 -3.82
N ARG A 99 -0.62 -3.95 -3.76
CA ARG A 99 0.59 -3.41 -3.15
C ARG A 99 1.01 -2.08 -3.79
N ALA A 100 1.03 -2.02 -5.12
CA ALA A 100 1.40 -0.80 -5.83
C ALA A 100 0.41 0.35 -5.57
N LYS A 101 -0.90 0.05 -5.55
CA LYS A 101 -1.95 1.03 -5.24
C LYS A 101 -1.82 1.54 -3.80
N ALA A 102 -1.63 0.64 -2.84
CA ALA A 102 -1.45 0.97 -1.43
C ALA A 102 -0.17 1.80 -1.19
N GLN A 103 0.93 1.46 -1.86
CA GLN A 103 2.17 2.24 -1.79
C GLN A 103 1.97 3.67 -2.29
N ARG A 104 1.38 3.85 -3.47
CA ARG A 104 1.10 5.18 -4.04
C ARG A 104 0.22 6.03 -3.12
N LEU A 105 -0.84 5.43 -2.56
CA LEU A 105 -1.72 6.14 -1.62
C LEU A 105 -1.02 6.50 -0.32
N LEU A 106 -0.13 5.65 0.19
CA LEU A 106 0.66 5.98 1.38
C LEU A 106 1.63 7.14 1.14
N VAL A 107 2.18 7.25 -0.06
CA VAL A 107 3.03 8.39 -0.44
C VAL A 107 2.18 9.65 -0.59
N ALA A 108 1.03 9.58 -1.25
CA ALA A 108 0.10 10.71 -1.33
C ALA A 108 -0.33 11.21 0.06
N LEU A 109 -0.64 10.30 0.99
CA LEU A 109 -0.90 10.65 2.39
C LEU A 109 0.31 11.31 3.06
N ALA A 110 1.52 10.81 2.79
CA ALA A 110 2.73 11.37 3.36
C ALA A 110 2.98 12.82 2.90
N CYS A 111 2.82 13.07 1.59
CA CYS A 111 2.86 14.41 1.00
C CYS A 111 1.80 15.35 1.60
N ASN A 112 0.64 14.83 2.00
CA ASN A 112 -0.42 15.58 2.69
C ASN A 112 -0.23 15.67 4.22
N GLY A 113 1.02 15.62 4.69
CA GLY A 113 1.38 15.80 6.10
C GLY A 113 1.17 14.57 6.99
N MET A 114 0.83 13.41 6.43
CA MET A 114 0.64 12.15 7.18
C MET A 114 1.85 11.21 7.11
N ALA A 115 3.04 11.76 6.85
CA ALA A 115 4.28 10.99 6.74
C ALA A 115 4.64 10.22 8.03
N SER A 116 4.55 10.87 9.19
CA SER A 116 4.87 10.21 10.48
C SER A 116 3.91 9.06 10.79
N PRO A 117 2.57 9.26 10.73
CA PRO A 117 1.60 8.17 10.87
C PRO A 117 1.83 7.01 9.90
N ALA A 118 2.17 7.29 8.64
CA ALA A 118 2.45 6.26 7.66
C ALA A 118 3.71 5.45 8.01
N LEU A 119 4.82 6.09 8.41
CA LEU A 119 6.02 5.36 8.85
C LEU A 119 5.79 4.56 10.13
N VAL A 120 5.05 5.10 11.09
CA VAL A 120 4.71 4.38 12.32
C VAL A 120 3.87 3.14 11.99
N ALA A 121 2.92 3.25 11.06
CA ALA A 121 2.11 2.11 10.61
C ALA A 121 2.98 1.05 9.90
N VAL A 122 3.89 1.46 9.00
CA VAL A 122 4.86 0.59 8.34
C VAL A 122 5.72 -0.15 9.38
N ALA A 123 6.28 0.56 10.35
CA ALA A 123 7.14 -0.04 11.37
C ALA A 123 6.37 -1.05 12.24
N LYS A 124 5.15 -0.70 12.68
CA LYS A 124 4.29 -1.61 13.46
C LYS A 124 3.96 -2.88 12.69
N GLN A 125 3.57 -2.76 11.42
CA GLN A 125 3.22 -3.93 10.61
C GLN A 125 4.46 -4.72 10.12
N GLY A 126 5.61 -4.05 9.99
CA GLY A 126 6.92 -4.67 9.76
C GLY A 126 7.40 -5.54 10.94
N GLY A 127 6.87 -5.30 12.15
CA GLY A 127 7.09 -6.15 13.33
C GLY A 127 6.16 -7.36 13.45
N THR A 128 5.34 -7.65 12.43
CA THR A 128 4.40 -8.78 12.47
C THR A 128 5.11 -10.13 12.47
N LYS A 129 4.48 -11.16 13.06
CA LYS A 129 5.02 -12.53 13.06
C LYS A 129 5.08 -13.16 11.67
N ASN A 130 4.26 -12.67 10.72
CA ASN A 130 4.26 -13.16 9.35
C ASN A 130 5.43 -12.52 8.59
N THR A 131 6.52 -13.27 8.44
CA THR A 131 7.76 -12.80 7.80
C THR A 131 7.54 -12.27 6.38
N ARG A 132 6.70 -12.93 5.57
CA ARG A 132 6.45 -12.48 4.19
C ARG A 132 5.78 -11.11 4.16
N GLN A 133 4.82 -10.90 5.06
CA GLN A 133 4.14 -9.63 5.23
C GLN A 133 5.08 -8.57 5.80
N ALA A 134 5.87 -8.90 6.82
CA ALA A 134 6.87 -8.02 7.40
C ALA A 134 7.85 -7.51 6.34
N VAL A 135 8.46 -8.41 5.56
CA VAL A 135 9.38 -8.04 4.46
C VAL A 135 8.69 -7.15 3.43
N ALA A 136 7.49 -7.53 2.96
CA ALA A 136 6.76 -6.75 1.97
C ALA A 136 6.44 -5.32 2.44
N VAL A 137 6.08 -5.16 3.71
CA VAL A 137 5.80 -3.85 4.32
C VAL A 137 7.07 -3.03 4.46
N LEU A 138 8.17 -3.64 4.92
CA LEU A 138 9.44 -2.94 5.14
C LEU A 138 10.08 -2.51 3.82
N ASP A 139 10.04 -3.37 2.80
CA ASP A 139 10.50 -3.04 1.44
C ASP A 139 9.67 -1.92 0.83
N ALA A 140 8.34 -1.95 1.01
CA ALA A 140 7.47 -0.87 0.57
C ALA A 140 7.79 0.43 1.31
N GLY A 141 8.00 0.38 2.64
CA GLY A 141 8.46 1.52 3.42
C GLY A 141 9.77 2.11 2.91
N ALA A 142 10.74 1.27 2.54
CA ALA A 142 12.00 1.72 1.98
C ALA A 142 11.80 2.42 0.63
N ARG A 143 10.95 1.87 -0.26
CA ARG A 143 10.61 2.52 -1.53
C ARG A 143 9.92 3.85 -1.34
N MET A 144 8.98 3.93 -0.40
CA MET A 144 8.29 5.18 -0.06
C MET A 144 9.27 6.25 0.44
N MET A 145 10.31 5.87 1.19
CA MET A 145 11.36 6.78 1.66
C MET A 145 12.25 7.34 0.53
N SER A 146 12.29 6.67 -0.63
CA SER A 146 12.96 7.18 -1.85
C SER A 146 12.05 7.99 -2.77
N GLU A 147 10.76 8.11 -2.46
CA GLU A 147 9.84 8.92 -3.26
C GLU A 147 9.89 10.38 -2.78
N ASP A 148 10.06 11.28 -3.75
CA ASP A 148 9.96 12.72 -3.57
C ASP A 148 8.53 13.16 -3.88
N ALA A 149 8.07 14.18 -3.18
CA ALA A 149 6.87 14.93 -3.55
C ALA A 149 7.14 15.71 -4.85
N ASP A 150 6.06 16.23 -5.45
CA ASP A 150 6.13 16.93 -6.75
C ASP A 150 7.02 18.19 -6.73
N ASP A 151 7.24 18.77 -5.56
CA ASP A 151 8.13 19.91 -5.33
C ASP A 151 9.61 19.51 -5.12
N GLY A 152 9.93 18.21 -5.27
CA GLY A 152 11.26 17.65 -5.03
C GLY A 152 11.62 17.52 -3.55
N THR A 153 10.69 17.84 -2.63
CA THR A 153 10.91 17.58 -1.21
C THR A 153 10.63 16.11 -0.90
N PRO A 154 11.41 15.47 -0.04
CA PRO A 154 11.31 14.03 0.08
C PRO A 154 10.10 13.69 0.98
N ALA A 155 9.17 12.87 0.49
CA ALA A 155 7.81 12.70 1.06
C ALA A 155 7.76 12.35 2.56
N PHE A 156 8.84 11.74 3.07
CA PHE A 156 8.99 11.31 4.46
C PHE A 156 10.01 12.10 5.27
N GLY A 157 9.75 13.40 5.49
CA GLY A 157 10.58 14.35 6.26
C GLY A 157 11.30 13.81 7.51
N ASP A 158 12.38 14.47 7.94
CA ASP A 158 13.10 14.14 9.18
C ASP A 158 12.18 14.05 10.40
N ARG A 159 11.19 14.95 10.47
CA ARG A 159 10.15 14.92 11.51
C ARG A 159 9.41 13.59 11.57
N ALA A 160 9.12 12.98 10.42
CA ALA A 160 8.46 11.69 10.33
C ALA A 160 9.37 10.56 10.81
N VAL A 161 10.65 10.58 10.41
CA VAL A 161 11.64 9.60 10.88
C VAL A 161 11.84 9.70 12.38
N ILE A 162 12.01 10.91 12.92
CA ILE A 162 12.20 11.15 14.36
C ILE A 162 10.99 10.64 15.14
N ALA A 163 9.77 10.96 14.69
CA ALA A 163 8.54 10.50 15.33
C ALA A 163 8.37 8.97 15.26
N ALA A 164 8.86 8.32 14.19
CA ALA A 164 8.79 6.88 14.00
C ALA A 164 10.02 6.11 14.54
N ALA A 165 11.05 6.80 15.04
CA ALA A 165 12.37 6.21 15.32
C ALA A 165 12.30 4.98 16.24
N GLY A 166 11.56 5.06 17.35
CA GLY A 166 11.37 3.95 18.27
C GLY A 166 10.71 2.73 17.61
N ALA A 167 9.67 2.97 16.81
CA ALA A 167 8.96 1.90 16.11
C ALA A 167 9.85 1.26 15.02
N LEU A 168 10.57 2.07 14.24
CA LEU A 168 11.46 1.60 13.17
C LEU A 168 12.59 0.73 13.72
N VAL A 169 13.22 1.17 14.82
CA VAL A 169 14.34 0.48 15.44
C VAL A 169 13.89 -0.82 16.12
N ALA A 170 12.68 -0.86 16.68
CA ALA A 170 12.11 -2.08 17.26
C ALA A 170 12.01 -3.24 16.24
N VAL A 171 11.87 -2.94 14.95
CA VAL A 171 11.82 -3.97 13.89
C VAL A 171 13.14 -4.75 13.78
N LEU A 172 14.28 -4.19 14.19
CA LEU A 172 15.56 -4.91 14.20
C LEU A 172 15.58 -6.12 15.16
N ASN A 173 14.61 -6.22 16.09
CA ASN A 173 14.42 -7.39 16.95
C ASN A 173 13.61 -8.51 16.30
N HIS A 174 13.22 -8.37 15.03
CA HIS A 174 12.49 -9.42 14.34
C HIS A 174 13.29 -10.74 14.33
N ARG A 175 12.62 -11.87 14.55
CA ARG A 175 13.25 -13.19 14.69
C ARG A 175 13.84 -13.71 13.38
N ASP A 176 13.14 -13.45 12.28
CA ASP A 176 13.58 -13.82 10.93
C ASP A 176 14.64 -12.86 10.37
N ALA A 177 15.67 -13.43 9.72
CA ALA A 177 16.78 -12.67 9.15
C ALA A 177 16.38 -11.80 7.95
N LYS A 178 15.48 -12.25 7.07
CA LYS A 178 15.04 -11.49 5.89
C LYS A 178 14.30 -10.22 6.29
N ALA A 179 13.43 -10.32 7.30
CA ALA A 179 12.75 -9.14 7.85
C ALA A 179 13.74 -8.17 8.51
N ARG A 180 14.78 -8.67 9.21
CA ARG A 180 15.86 -7.81 9.72
C ARG A 180 16.62 -7.11 8.59
N THR A 181 16.95 -7.80 7.50
CA THR A 181 17.62 -7.20 6.33
C THR A 181 16.77 -6.09 5.69
N ALA A 182 15.47 -6.32 5.52
CA ALA A 182 14.54 -5.32 5.01
C ALA A 182 14.45 -4.11 5.96
N ALA A 183 14.38 -4.35 7.27
CA ALA A 183 14.40 -3.30 8.30
C ALA A 183 15.71 -2.49 8.29
N SER A 184 16.87 -3.16 8.16
CA SER A 184 18.17 -2.50 8.03
C SER A 184 18.24 -1.60 6.80
N THR A 185 17.63 -2.01 5.69
CA THR A 185 17.55 -1.19 4.47
C THR A 185 16.73 0.08 4.71
N LEU A 186 15.54 -0.06 5.29
CA LEU A 186 14.69 1.07 5.66
C LEU A 186 15.39 2.02 6.65
N LEU A 187 16.04 1.47 7.69
CA LEU A 187 16.76 2.25 8.70
C LEU A 187 17.98 2.96 8.14
N ARG A 188 18.68 2.35 7.17
CA ARG A 188 19.79 3.01 6.46
C ARG A 188 19.29 4.25 5.72
N MET A 189 18.18 4.13 4.98
CA MET A 189 17.58 5.27 4.29
C MET A 189 17.13 6.36 5.26
N ALA A 190 16.52 5.95 6.38
CA ALA A 190 16.10 6.87 7.43
C ALA A 190 17.28 7.59 8.10
N ALA A 191 18.38 6.88 8.38
CA ALA A 191 19.58 7.43 9.00
C ALA A 191 20.43 8.29 8.04
N GLY A 192 20.44 7.95 6.74
CA GLY A 192 21.12 8.70 5.69
C GLY A 192 20.44 10.02 5.34
N ARG A 193 19.25 10.28 5.88
CA ARG A 193 18.44 11.46 5.56
C ARG A 193 18.98 12.75 6.16
N SER A 194 19.34 12.71 7.45
CA SER A 194 20.00 13.82 8.13
C SER A 194 20.69 13.38 9.42
N PRO A 195 21.64 14.19 9.94
CA PRO A 195 22.23 13.95 11.25
C PRO A 195 21.20 13.88 12.39
N ALA A 196 20.11 14.65 12.30
CA ALA A 196 19.05 14.67 13.30
C ALA A 196 18.25 13.36 13.30
N ALA A 197 17.88 12.86 12.11
CA ALA A 197 17.21 11.57 11.95
C ALA A 197 18.08 10.42 12.48
N ARG A 198 19.38 10.43 12.15
CA ARG A 198 20.34 9.45 12.67
C ARG A 198 20.43 9.46 14.20
N SER A 199 20.58 10.65 14.80
CA SER A 199 20.66 10.79 16.27
C SER A 199 19.39 10.27 16.97
N ALA A 200 18.21 10.52 16.41
CA ALA A 200 16.96 10.00 16.94
C ALA A 200 16.89 8.47 16.90
N LEU A 201 17.33 7.84 15.81
CA LEU A 201 17.42 6.38 15.69
C LEU A 201 18.43 5.78 16.68
N GLU A 202 19.61 6.40 16.83
CA GLU A 202 20.63 5.96 17.79
C GLU A 202 20.17 6.10 19.25
N LYS A 203 19.46 7.19 19.58
CA LYS A 203 18.82 7.37 20.89
C LYS A 203 17.73 6.31 21.13
N ALA A 204 16.90 6.04 20.13
CA ALA A 204 15.88 5.00 20.22
C ALA A 204 16.50 3.60 20.42
N ALA A 205 17.57 3.27 19.69
CA ALA A 205 18.25 1.98 19.81
C ALA A 205 18.85 1.75 21.19
N ARG A 206 19.44 2.79 21.80
CA ARG A 206 19.93 2.74 23.18
C ARG A 206 18.83 2.38 24.18
N ASN A 207 17.61 2.88 23.96
CA ASN A 207 16.47 2.60 24.82
C ASN A 207 15.89 1.18 24.63
N VAL A 208 16.13 0.54 23.49
CA VAL A 208 15.65 -0.82 23.21
C VAL A 208 16.65 -1.88 23.70
N GLY A 209 17.95 -1.66 23.51
CA GLY A 209 19.00 -2.53 24.04
C GLY A 209 20.27 -2.61 23.19
N GLY A 210 21.34 -3.14 23.78
CA GLY A 210 22.68 -3.18 23.16
C GLY A 210 22.75 -3.96 21.84
N ASP A 211 22.01 -5.05 21.71
CA ASP A 211 21.95 -5.82 20.45
C ASP A 211 21.31 -5.02 19.31
N VAL A 212 20.26 -4.24 19.62
CA VAL A 212 19.60 -3.37 18.64
C VAL A 212 20.50 -2.21 18.26
N GLN A 213 21.21 -1.63 19.23
CA GLN A 213 22.22 -0.61 18.97
C GLN A 213 23.32 -1.13 18.04
N ARG A 214 23.84 -2.34 18.29
CA ARG A 214 24.83 -2.98 17.41
C ARG A 214 24.28 -3.18 16.00
N ARG A 215 23.08 -3.76 15.86
CA ARG A 215 22.43 -3.98 14.56
C ARG A 215 22.15 -2.67 13.80
N LEU A 216 21.78 -1.60 14.50
CA LEU A 216 21.59 -0.29 13.87
C LEU A 216 22.92 0.26 13.34
N LYS A 217 24.02 0.15 14.10
CA LYS A 217 25.36 0.55 13.63
C LYS A 217 25.75 -0.24 12.39
N GLU A 218 25.61 -1.56 12.41
CA GLU A 218 25.89 -2.44 11.25
C GLU A 218 25.05 -2.03 10.02
N ALA A 219 23.76 -1.72 10.21
CA ALA A 219 22.87 -1.31 9.12
C ALA A 219 23.30 0.02 8.46
N VAL A 220 23.79 0.98 9.27
CA VAL A 220 24.24 2.31 8.83
C VAL A 220 25.64 2.24 8.23
N GLU A 221 26.56 1.46 8.81
CA GLU A 221 27.95 1.34 8.36
C GLU A 221 28.10 0.55 7.06
N ALA A 222 27.22 -0.43 6.81
CA ALA A 222 27.16 -1.15 5.53
C ALA A 222 26.94 -0.22 4.32
N SER A 223 26.61 1.05 4.52
CA SER A 223 26.53 2.09 3.47
C SER A 223 27.89 2.67 3.08
N LYS A 224 28.86 2.77 4.01
CA LYS A 224 30.15 3.42 3.76
C LYS A 224 31.07 2.62 2.85
N GLY A 225 30.80 1.32 2.67
CA GLY A 225 31.50 0.45 1.72
C GLY A 225 30.77 0.29 0.38
N SER A 226 29.65 0.98 0.17
CA SER A 226 28.81 0.84 -1.03
C SER A 226 28.56 2.16 -1.76
N ASP A 227 29.37 3.19 -1.53
CA ASP A 227 29.23 4.50 -2.20
C ASP A 227 29.51 4.46 -3.73
N ASP A 228 29.81 3.29 -4.30
CA ASP A 228 29.79 3.02 -5.75
C ASP A 228 28.53 2.30 -6.26
N ALA A 229 27.59 1.91 -5.40
CA ALA A 229 26.35 1.23 -5.80
C ALA A 229 25.15 2.18 -5.75
N LYS A 230 25.02 2.99 -6.81
CA LYS A 230 23.79 3.73 -7.15
C LYS A 230 22.55 2.81 -6.98
N PRO A 231 21.43 3.27 -6.38
CA PRO A 231 20.20 2.48 -6.38
C PRO A 231 19.77 2.25 -7.83
N PRO A 232 19.10 1.13 -8.17
CA PRO A 232 18.68 0.86 -9.53
C PRO A 232 17.58 1.87 -9.90
N ARG A 233 17.99 3.04 -10.40
CA ARG A 233 17.12 3.89 -11.21
C ARG A 233 16.60 3.00 -12.32
N GLY A 234 15.27 2.97 -12.47
CA GLY A 234 14.61 2.28 -13.57
C GLY A 234 15.35 2.55 -14.88
N LYS A 235 15.49 1.50 -15.69
CA LYS A 235 16.16 1.51 -16.99
C LYS A 235 15.86 2.81 -17.74
N LYS A 236 16.81 3.75 -17.70
CA LYS A 236 17.02 4.65 -18.82
C LYS A 236 17.83 3.83 -19.82
N GLU A 237 17.36 3.78 -21.06
CA GLU A 237 18.17 3.28 -22.17
C GLU A 237 19.59 3.86 -22.07
N PRO A 238 20.63 3.03 -22.22
CA PRO A 238 21.97 3.57 -22.30
C PRO A 238 22.09 4.35 -23.61
N VAL A 239 22.22 5.66 -23.50
CA VAL A 239 22.85 6.48 -24.54
C VAL A 239 24.25 5.90 -24.73
N ARG A 240 24.43 5.09 -25.78
CA ARG A 240 25.73 4.59 -26.21
C ARG A 240 26.57 5.82 -26.58
N LYS A 241 27.71 5.97 -25.91
CA LYS A 241 28.83 6.74 -26.47
C LYS A 241 29.17 6.09 -27.82
N GLU A 242 28.78 6.74 -28.91
CA GLU A 242 29.27 6.43 -30.23
C GLU A 242 30.79 6.61 -30.22
N THR A 243 31.52 5.51 -30.22
CA THR A 243 32.87 5.51 -30.78
C THR A 243 32.75 5.97 -32.23
N SER A 244 33.55 6.96 -32.59
CA SER A 244 33.62 7.68 -33.88
C SER A 244 33.97 6.81 -35.10
N SER A 245 33.71 5.50 -35.07
CA SER A 245 34.01 4.56 -36.14
C SER A 245 32.77 4.16 -36.96
N ASN A 246 31.58 4.66 -36.63
CA ASN A 246 30.33 4.29 -37.32
C ASN A 246 29.75 5.37 -38.24
N ARG A 247 30.20 6.63 -38.15
CA ARG A 247 29.73 7.72 -39.02
C ARG A 247 30.32 7.68 -40.44
N ASP A 248 31.47 7.03 -40.62
CA ASP A 248 32.11 6.96 -41.94
C ASP A 248 31.54 5.83 -42.82
N ARG A 249 30.95 4.78 -42.22
CA ARG A 249 30.32 3.68 -42.98
C ARG A 249 28.91 3.99 -43.49
N GLU A 250 28.24 4.99 -42.93
CA GLU A 250 26.91 5.41 -43.36
C GLU A 250 26.98 6.44 -44.50
N ARG A 251 28.04 7.28 -44.51
CA ARG A 251 28.32 8.26 -45.59
C ARG A 251 28.84 7.64 -46.89
N GLU A 252 29.33 6.41 -46.85
CA GLU A 252 29.78 5.68 -48.04
C GLU A 252 28.59 4.99 -48.75
N ARG A 253 27.48 4.72 -48.03
CA ARG A 253 26.28 4.07 -48.58
C ARG A 253 25.24 5.04 -49.16
N GLU A 254 25.34 6.33 -48.85
CA GLU A 254 24.49 7.38 -49.46
C GLU A 254 25.03 7.92 -50.80
N ARG A 255 26.25 7.52 -51.22
CA ARG A 255 26.86 7.98 -52.48
C ARG A 255 26.56 7.11 -53.71
N GLU A 256 25.80 6.02 -53.56
CA GLU A 256 25.48 5.12 -54.68
C GLU A 256 24.02 5.14 -55.15
N ARG A 257 23.19 6.11 -54.71
CA ARG A 257 21.79 6.23 -55.18
C ARG A 257 21.35 7.67 -55.41
N GLU A 258 21.86 8.28 -56.47
CA GLU A 258 21.09 9.24 -57.28
C GLU A 258 21.26 8.91 -58.77
N PRO A 259 20.18 8.62 -59.52
CA PRO A 259 20.21 8.61 -60.97
C PRO A 259 19.91 10.00 -61.53
N SER A 260 20.77 10.42 -62.46
CA SER A 260 20.74 11.68 -63.19
C SER A 260 19.46 11.87 -64.00
N GLN A 261 18.94 13.10 -64.01
CA GLN A 261 17.83 13.54 -64.85
C GLN A 261 18.21 13.53 -66.35
N GLY A 262 17.27 13.10 -67.21
CA GLY A 262 17.37 13.23 -68.66
C GLY A 262 16.14 12.70 -69.39
N ARG A 263 15.57 13.51 -70.27
CA ARG A 263 14.19 13.49 -70.79
C ARG A 263 14.14 12.92 -72.22
N LYS A 264 13.16 12.05 -72.56
CA LYS A 264 12.18 12.14 -73.70
C LYS A 264 11.65 10.79 -74.19
N GLU A 265 10.30 10.74 -74.31
CA GLU A 265 9.43 10.14 -75.37
C GLU A 265 9.66 8.63 -75.71
N ILE A 266 8.68 7.72 -75.83
CA ILE A 266 7.45 7.65 -76.65
C ILE A 266 6.64 6.41 -76.17
N GLY A 267 5.30 6.42 -76.30
CA GLY A 267 4.55 5.20 -76.66
C GLY A 267 3.72 4.50 -75.57
N ALA A 268 2.40 4.71 -75.63
CA ALA A 268 1.37 4.01 -74.84
C ALA A 268 1.32 2.48 -75.09
N PRO A 269 0.62 1.71 -74.24
CA PRO A 269 -0.78 1.39 -74.56
C PRO A 269 -1.74 1.36 -73.34
N PRO A 270 -3.07 1.20 -73.57
CA PRO A 270 -4.11 1.64 -72.66
C PRO A 270 -4.87 0.53 -71.90
N LYS A 271 -5.54 0.98 -70.83
CA LYS A 271 -6.89 0.67 -70.31
C LYS A 271 -7.46 -0.77 -70.34
N SER A 272 -7.87 -1.15 -69.12
CA SER A 272 -9.18 -1.75 -68.73
C SER A 272 -9.53 -3.17 -69.19
N ARG A 273 -9.88 -4.06 -68.24
CA ARG A 273 -11.27 -4.50 -67.99
C ARG A 273 -11.36 -5.56 -66.88
N LYS A 274 -12.53 -5.52 -66.22
CA LYS A 274 -13.24 -6.49 -65.37
C LYS A 274 -12.99 -7.97 -65.74
N THR A 275 -13.11 -8.88 -64.76
CA THR A 275 -14.31 -9.74 -64.53
C THR A 275 -14.17 -10.75 -63.38
N SER A 276 -15.30 -10.98 -62.71
CA SER A 276 -15.88 -12.22 -62.12
C SER A 276 -15.14 -12.94 -61.00
N SER A 277 -15.64 -13.11 -59.78
CA SER A 277 -16.95 -13.65 -59.30
C SER A 277 -17.12 -15.17 -59.50
N ARG A 278 -17.77 -15.79 -58.49
CA ARG A 278 -18.55 -17.05 -58.49
C ARG A 278 -17.80 -18.29 -57.96
N GLU A 279 -18.30 -19.18 -57.09
CA GLU A 279 -19.49 -19.36 -56.24
C GLU A 279 -19.27 -20.67 -55.45
N SER A 280 -19.88 -20.81 -54.27
CA SER A 280 -20.84 -21.88 -53.89
C SER A 280 -21.01 -21.86 -52.36
N SER A 281 -22.14 -21.42 -51.80
CA SER A 281 -23.47 -22.06 -51.70
C SER A 281 -23.54 -23.06 -50.53
N VAL A 282 -24.20 -22.75 -49.40
CA VAL A 282 -25.66 -22.96 -49.09
C VAL A 282 -25.87 -24.43 -48.61
N ASP A 283 -26.56 -24.83 -47.53
CA ASP A 283 -27.78 -24.44 -46.79
C ASP A 283 -27.71 -25.16 -45.40
N SER A 284 -28.09 -24.58 -44.24
CA SER A 284 -29.42 -24.58 -43.58
C SER A 284 -29.96 -26.00 -43.23
N MET A 285 -30.67 -26.31 -42.15
CA MET A 285 -31.50 -25.57 -41.20
C MET A 285 -31.69 -26.40 -39.90
N ASP A 286 -32.41 -25.75 -38.99
CA ASP A 286 -32.74 -25.99 -37.59
C ASP A 286 -33.59 -27.24 -37.22
N GLU A 287 -33.73 -27.38 -35.90
CA GLU A 287 -34.84 -27.97 -35.13
C GLU A 287 -34.87 -29.46 -34.69
N ARG A 288 -34.92 -29.57 -33.35
CA ARG A 288 -35.86 -30.34 -32.50
C ARG A 288 -35.48 -31.71 -31.93
N GLU A 289 -35.46 -31.67 -30.60
CA GLU A 289 -36.17 -32.54 -29.66
C GLU A 289 -35.63 -33.93 -29.26
N ARG A 290 -35.70 -34.11 -27.94
CA ARG A 290 -35.92 -35.34 -27.15
C ARG A 290 -34.74 -36.08 -26.54
N GLU A 291 -34.76 -36.01 -25.21
CA GLU A 291 -34.71 -37.13 -24.28
C GLU A 291 -33.39 -37.90 -24.13
N ARG A 292 -32.81 -37.81 -22.92
CA ARG A 292 -32.49 -38.99 -22.10
C ARG A 292 -32.29 -38.61 -20.64
N GLU A 293 -33.14 -39.22 -19.82
CA GLU A 293 -33.15 -39.23 -18.36
C GLU A 293 -31.98 -40.04 -17.78
N ALA A 294 -31.39 -39.51 -16.69
CA ALA A 294 -31.03 -40.11 -15.39
C ALA A 294 -30.23 -41.45 -15.30
N PRO A 295 -29.72 -41.89 -14.10
CA PRO A 295 -29.64 -41.26 -12.78
C PRO A 295 -28.23 -41.31 -12.13
N LYS A 296 -27.95 -40.44 -11.14
CA LYS A 296 -26.86 -40.67 -10.17
C LYS A 296 -27.45 -41.22 -8.86
N ARG A 297 -26.96 -42.40 -8.52
CA ARG A 297 -27.38 -43.30 -7.45
C ARG A 297 -27.32 -42.69 -6.05
N GLU A 298 -28.23 -43.23 -5.24
CA GLU A 298 -28.42 -43.05 -3.81
C GLU A 298 -27.23 -43.53 -2.95
N ARG A 299 -27.23 -43.06 -1.71
CA ARG A 299 -26.30 -43.33 -0.60
C ARG A 299 -26.33 -44.81 -0.16
N PRO A 300 -25.43 -45.20 0.77
CA PRO A 300 -25.97 -45.36 2.12
C PRO A 300 -25.12 -44.73 3.24
N THR A 301 -25.85 -44.45 4.30
CA THR A 301 -25.51 -43.94 5.63
C THR A 301 -24.79 -44.96 6.51
N SER A 302 -23.92 -44.51 7.42
CA SER A 302 -24.00 -44.87 8.85
C SER A 302 -23.07 -44.02 9.75
N HIS A 303 -23.72 -43.25 10.62
CA HIS A 303 -23.49 -43.05 12.06
C HIS A 303 -22.16 -42.53 12.66
N ILE A 304 -22.37 -41.80 13.79
CA ILE A 304 -21.47 -41.42 14.89
C ILE A 304 -20.65 -40.12 14.65
N ALA A 305 -20.70 -39.04 15.43
CA ALA A 305 -21.50 -38.62 16.57
C ALA A 305 -21.41 -37.07 16.71
N ARG A 306 -22.43 -36.49 17.35
CA ARG A 306 -22.52 -35.12 17.89
C ARG A 306 -21.48 -34.90 19.03
N PRO A 307 -21.08 -33.65 19.36
CA PRO A 307 -21.91 -32.87 20.29
C PRO A 307 -22.04 -31.38 19.96
N ALA A 308 -23.19 -30.85 20.39
CA ALA A 308 -23.52 -29.44 20.51
C ALA A 308 -23.51 -29.03 21.99
N SER A 309 -23.47 -27.71 22.21
CA SER A 309 -23.72 -26.95 23.46
C SER A 309 -22.61 -27.04 24.52
N ALA A 310 -21.94 -25.96 24.96
CA ALA A 310 -22.34 -24.62 25.40
C ALA A 310 -22.96 -24.55 26.80
N LYS A 311 -22.26 -23.75 27.65
CA LYS A 311 -22.63 -23.08 28.92
C LYS A 311 -22.31 -23.82 30.23
N PRO A 312 -22.18 -23.12 31.39
CA PRO A 312 -22.13 -21.66 31.62
C PRO A 312 -20.94 -21.19 32.49
N ILE A 313 -20.60 -19.90 32.36
CA ILE A 313 -19.85 -19.14 33.37
C ILE A 313 -20.83 -18.80 34.50
N LYS A 314 -20.52 -19.21 35.74
CA LYS A 314 -21.15 -18.68 36.96
C LYS A 314 -20.09 -18.10 37.89
N SER A 315 -20.39 -16.87 38.28
CA SER A 315 -19.85 -16.03 39.35
C SER A 315 -19.61 -16.73 40.69
N ALA A 316 -18.57 -16.30 41.39
CA ALA A 316 -18.59 -16.21 42.85
C ALA A 316 -17.65 -15.09 43.34
N LEU A 317 -18.24 -14.01 43.85
CA LEU A 317 -17.65 -13.26 44.95
C LEU A 317 -17.52 -14.20 46.16
N LYS A 318 -16.37 -14.20 46.86
CA LYS A 318 -16.39 -14.03 48.32
C LYS A 318 -15.02 -13.69 48.93
N THR A 319 -15.13 -12.70 49.78
CA THR A 319 -14.31 -12.20 50.88
C THR A 319 -13.69 -13.26 51.82
N GLY A 320 -12.60 -12.87 52.49
CA GLY A 320 -12.08 -13.48 53.72
C GLY A 320 -10.55 -13.65 53.70
N GLN A 321 -9.74 -12.63 54.02
CA GLN A 321 -9.20 -12.28 55.36
C GLN A 321 -8.27 -13.31 56.03
N SER A 322 -7.16 -12.75 56.58
CA SER A 322 -6.23 -13.24 57.62
C SER A 322 -5.10 -14.19 57.17
N ARG A 323 -3.83 -14.04 57.58
CA ARG A 323 -3.16 -13.16 58.57
C ARG A 323 -1.64 -13.31 58.41
N LYS A 324 -0.90 -12.20 58.60
CA LYS A 324 0.41 -12.00 59.29
C LYS A 324 0.82 -10.55 58.96
N ALA A 325 0.55 -9.51 59.76
CA ALA A 325 1.18 -9.16 61.06
C ALA A 325 2.72 -9.36 60.98
N SER A 326 3.56 -8.32 61.05
CA SER A 326 3.58 -7.24 62.05
C SER A 326 4.13 -5.89 61.54
N LYS A 327 3.61 -4.83 62.17
CA LYS A 327 3.82 -3.37 62.10
C LYS A 327 5.00 -2.91 63.03
N PRO A 328 5.13 -1.62 63.45
CA PRO A 328 5.26 -0.32 62.75
C PRO A 328 6.34 0.61 63.38
N GLY A 329 6.51 1.83 62.85
CA GLY A 329 7.07 2.99 63.60
C GLY A 329 6.81 4.31 62.88
N THR A 330 5.68 4.96 63.14
CA THR A 330 5.53 6.24 63.90
C THR A 330 5.87 7.53 63.12
N LEU A 331 4.80 8.19 62.66
CA LEU A 331 4.69 9.63 62.51
C LEU A 331 4.61 10.30 63.89
N ARG A 332 5.43 11.32 64.14
CA ARG A 332 5.08 12.47 65.00
C ARG A 332 6.17 13.55 64.97
N ARG A 333 5.85 14.74 64.48
CA ARG A 333 5.52 15.93 65.28
C ARG A 333 5.70 17.21 64.43
N GLU A 334 4.62 17.95 64.36
CA GLU A 334 4.60 19.39 64.15
C GLU A 334 5.51 20.09 65.18
N LYS A 335 6.21 21.13 64.73
CA LYS A 335 6.46 22.34 65.50
C LYS A 335 6.63 23.52 64.53
N GLU A 336 5.71 24.46 64.64
CA GLU A 336 5.88 25.86 64.29
C GLU A 336 7.06 26.45 65.06
N ALA A 337 7.77 27.41 64.45
CA ALA A 337 8.13 28.70 65.05
C ALA A 337 9.03 29.52 64.11
N GLU A 338 8.50 30.71 63.78
CA GLU A 338 9.19 32.02 63.78
C GLU A 338 10.31 32.37 62.78
N ALA A 339 9.93 33.32 61.92
CA ALA A 339 10.42 34.72 61.87
C ALA A 339 11.87 35.03 61.44
N ASN A 340 11.94 36.03 60.56
CA ASN A 340 13.02 36.96 60.25
C ASN A 340 14.31 36.42 59.60
N GLU A 341 14.41 36.60 58.28
CA GLU A 341 15.26 37.62 57.63
C GLU A 341 14.88 37.77 56.15
#